data_AF-A0AAX6RHW6-F1
#
_entry.id   AF-A0AAX6RHW6-F1
#
_cell.length_a   1.000
_cell.length_b   1.000
_cell.length_c   1.000
_cell.angle_alpha   90.00
_cell.angle_beta   90.00
_cell.angle_gamma   90.00
#
_symmetry.space_group_name_H-M   'P 1'
#
loop_
_entity.id
_entity.type
_entity.pdbx_description
1 polymer ?
#
loop_
_entity_poly.entity_id
_entity_poly.type
_entity_poly.pdbx_seq_one_letter_code
_entity_poly.pdbx_strand_id
1 'polypeptide(L)'
;MISAAQLLDELMGRDRNLAPDEKRSNVRWDHESVCKYYLCGFCPAELFTNTRSDLGPCEKIHDENLRKQYEKSSRFMKVGYERDFLRYLQSLLAEVERRIRRGHARLALSQNQQSSGAAGPTGKNEEKIQVLTDKIDVLLQQIEELGSEGKVEEAQGMMKLVEQLKEERELLRSTTSKWGLSLGPLH
;
A
#
# COMPACT_ATOMS: atom_id res chain seq x y z
N MET A 1 -8.26 14.52 -16.76
CA MET A 1 -9.24 15.21 -17.61
C MET A 1 -8.47 16.15 -18.52
N ILE A 2 -8.67 16.05 -19.83
CA ILE A 2 -8.09 17.00 -20.80
C ILE A 2 -8.62 18.39 -20.44
N SER A 3 -7.74 19.37 -20.27
CA SER A 3 -8.17 20.74 -19.94
C SER A 3 -9.01 21.32 -21.09
N ALA A 4 -9.95 22.21 -20.78
CA ALA A 4 -10.75 22.88 -21.82
C ALA A 4 -9.85 23.58 -22.87
N ALA A 5 -8.69 24.08 -22.44
CA ALA A 5 -7.67 24.63 -23.33
C ALA A 5 -7.13 23.57 -24.31
N GLN A 6 -6.69 22.40 -23.82
CA GLN A 6 -6.17 21.31 -24.65
C GLN A 6 -7.21 20.74 -25.62
N LEU A 7 -8.46 20.56 -25.18
CA LEU A 7 -9.52 20.06 -26.06
C LEU A 7 -9.78 21.04 -27.22
N LEU A 8 -9.78 22.34 -26.91
CA LEU A 8 -9.98 23.35 -27.93
C LEU A 8 -8.74 23.52 -28.83
N ASP A 9 -7.53 23.21 -28.34
CA ASP A 9 -6.31 23.15 -29.16
C ASP A 9 -6.33 21.97 -30.14
N GLU A 10 -6.94 20.85 -29.76
CA GLU A 10 -7.16 19.71 -30.66
C GLU A 10 -8.21 20.04 -31.75
N LEU A 11 -9.23 20.81 -31.40
CA LEU A 11 -10.34 21.14 -32.30
C LEU A 11 -10.04 22.31 -33.25
N MET A 12 -9.39 23.36 -32.75
CA MET A 12 -9.18 24.63 -33.46
C MET A 12 -7.71 24.90 -33.81
N GLY A 13 -6.80 24.01 -33.39
CA GLY A 13 -5.36 24.22 -33.45
C GLY A 13 -4.86 25.11 -32.31
N ARG A 14 -3.63 24.85 -31.87
CA ARG A 14 -2.93 25.63 -30.82
C ARG A 14 -2.71 27.10 -31.21
N ASP A 15 -2.87 27.41 -32.48
CA ASP A 15 -2.73 28.74 -33.06
C ASP A 15 -4.00 29.60 -32.93
N ARG A 16 -5.09 29.10 -32.31
CA ARG A 16 -6.38 29.80 -32.31
C ARG A 16 -6.32 31.22 -31.70
N ASN A 17 -5.35 31.45 -30.82
CA ASN A 17 -5.18 32.71 -30.10
C ASN A 17 -4.12 33.63 -30.73
N LEU A 18 -3.45 33.22 -31.82
CA LEU A 18 -2.45 34.06 -32.50
C LEU A 18 -3.16 35.19 -33.26
N ALA A 19 -2.68 36.41 -33.06
CA ALA A 19 -3.10 37.55 -33.88
C ALA A 19 -2.66 37.34 -35.35
N PRO A 20 -3.36 37.92 -36.35
CA PRO A 20 -3.06 37.74 -37.77
C PRO A 20 -1.61 38.05 -38.19
N ASP A 21 -0.93 38.86 -37.38
CA ASP A 21 0.43 39.40 -37.52
C ASP A 21 1.46 38.72 -36.60
N GLU A 22 1.03 37.86 -35.68
CA GLU A 22 1.93 37.04 -34.86
C GLU A 22 2.41 35.80 -35.64
N LYS A 23 3.72 35.72 -35.87
CA LYS A 23 4.34 34.52 -36.43
C LYS A 23 4.25 33.40 -35.39
N ARG A 24 3.77 32.23 -35.82
CA ARG A 24 3.90 30.97 -35.08
C ARG A 24 5.28 30.91 -34.45
N SER A 25 5.34 30.65 -33.14
CA SER A 25 6.60 30.26 -32.54
C SER A 25 6.99 28.92 -33.19
N ASN A 26 7.89 28.96 -34.16
CA ASN A 26 8.46 27.77 -34.81
C ASN A 26 9.40 27.06 -33.83
N VAL A 27 8.87 26.66 -32.68
CA VAL A 27 9.58 25.91 -31.66
C VAL A 27 9.81 24.52 -32.24
N ARG A 28 11.08 24.17 -32.42
CA ARG A 28 11.47 22.82 -32.82
C ARG A 28 11.43 21.89 -31.61
N TRP A 29 11.24 20.60 -31.85
CA TRP A 29 11.21 19.58 -30.80
C TRP A 29 12.50 19.52 -29.96
N ASP A 30 13.64 19.98 -30.49
CA ASP A 30 14.91 20.02 -29.77
C ASP A 30 15.05 21.23 -28.84
N HIS A 31 14.13 22.19 -28.86
CA HIS A 31 14.18 23.37 -28.00
C HIS A 31 14.02 23.02 -26.50
N GLU A 32 14.72 23.74 -25.63
CA GLU A 32 14.78 23.48 -24.18
C GLU A 32 13.42 23.62 -23.48
N SER A 33 12.52 24.46 -24.00
CA SER A 33 11.16 24.60 -23.46
C SER A 33 10.27 23.38 -23.72
N VAL A 34 10.64 22.46 -24.61
CA VAL A 34 9.87 21.26 -24.95
C VAL A 34 10.21 20.13 -23.99
N CYS A 35 9.19 19.46 -23.45
CA CYS A 35 9.39 18.35 -22.53
C CYS A 35 9.96 17.13 -23.26
N LYS A 36 11.19 16.76 -22.95
CA LYS A 36 11.83 15.60 -23.59
C LYS A 36 11.17 14.28 -23.21
N TYR A 37 10.63 14.16 -21.99
CA TYR A 37 9.91 12.96 -21.55
C TYR A 37 8.60 12.75 -22.34
N TYR A 38 7.86 13.84 -22.60
CA TYR A 38 6.66 13.79 -23.43
C TYR A 38 6.99 13.37 -24.87
N LEU A 39 8.10 13.89 -25.45
CA LEU A 39 8.57 13.45 -26.76
C LEU A 39 8.90 11.96 -26.82
N CYS A 40 9.40 11.37 -25.73
CA CYS A 40 9.72 9.94 -25.65
C CYS A 40 8.48 9.05 -25.41
N GLY A 41 7.34 9.61 -25.00
CA GLY A 41 6.12 8.84 -24.83
C GLY A 41 5.06 9.52 -23.97
N PHE A 42 5.42 9.91 -22.74
CA PHE A 42 4.53 10.60 -21.81
C PHE A 42 5.34 11.38 -20.78
N CYS A 43 4.73 12.43 -20.22
CA CYS A 43 5.33 13.16 -19.10
C CYS A 43 4.84 12.58 -17.76
N PRO A 44 5.73 12.10 -16.88
CA PRO A 44 5.32 11.58 -15.57
C PRO A 44 4.58 12.61 -14.70
N ALA A 45 4.91 13.90 -14.83
CA ALA A 45 4.23 14.98 -14.11
C ALA A 45 2.76 15.09 -14.52
N GLU A 46 2.41 14.97 -15.81
CA GLU A 46 1.00 14.93 -16.24
C GLU A 46 0.29 13.67 -15.75
N LEU A 47 0.96 12.52 -15.83
CA LEU A 47 0.37 11.22 -15.50
C LEU A 47 -0.02 11.11 -14.02
N PHE A 48 0.76 11.69 -13.12
CA PHE A 48 0.54 11.59 -11.67
C PHE A 48 -0.17 12.81 -11.04
N THR A 49 -0.68 13.74 -11.84
CA THR A 49 -1.47 14.87 -11.32
C THR A 49 -2.65 14.41 -10.47
N ASN A 50 -2.86 15.06 -9.31
CA ASN A 50 -3.92 14.73 -8.36
C ASN A 50 -3.84 13.31 -7.76
N THR A 51 -2.66 12.69 -7.77
CA THR A 51 -2.44 11.39 -7.11
C THR A 51 -1.66 11.57 -5.81
N ARG A 52 -1.58 10.51 -4.99
CA ARG A 52 -0.70 10.50 -3.80
C ARG A 52 0.80 10.61 -4.14
N SER A 53 1.16 10.48 -5.42
CA SER A 53 2.51 10.59 -5.93
C SER A 53 2.66 11.78 -6.90
N ASP A 54 1.85 12.83 -6.71
CA ASP A 54 1.91 14.03 -7.54
C ASP A 54 3.33 14.63 -7.56
N LEU A 55 3.79 14.95 -8.76
CA LEU A 55 5.12 15.53 -9.04
C LEU A 55 5.04 17.04 -9.32
N GLY A 56 3.84 17.62 -9.27
CA GLY A 56 3.57 18.99 -9.66
C GLY A 56 3.31 19.14 -11.16
N PRO A 57 2.78 20.30 -11.59
CA PRO A 57 2.54 20.59 -13.00
C PRO A 57 3.87 20.67 -13.77
N CYS A 58 3.88 20.18 -15.01
CA CYS A 58 5.05 20.33 -15.89
C CYS A 58 5.07 21.73 -16.50
N GLU A 59 6.19 22.44 -16.38
CA GLU A 59 6.39 23.79 -16.95
C GLU A 59 6.82 23.77 -18.43
N LYS A 60 7.02 22.58 -19.00
CA LYS A 60 7.52 22.40 -20.37
C LYS A 60 6.36 22.17 -21.34
N ILE A 61 6.60 22.45 -22.63
CA ILE A 61 5.62 22.31 -23.70
C ILE A 61 5.39 20.83 -24.00
N HIS A 62 4.13 20.41 -23.96
CA HIS A 62 3.65 19.09 -24.37
C HIS A 62 2.87 19.21 -25.69
N ASP A 63 3.50 18.84 -26.80
CA ASP A 63 2.91 18.93 -28.14
C ASP A 63 3.03 17.62 -28.91
N GLU A 64 1.88 17.07 -29.27
CA GLU A 64 1.77 15.84 -30.05
C GLU A 64 2.37 16.01 -31.46
N ASN A 65 2.29 17.20 -32.05
CA ASN A 65 2.95 17.47 -33.33
C ASN A 65 4.48 17.46 -33.19
N LEU A 66 5.02 18.04 -32.10
CA LEU A 66 6.48 18.01 -31.84
C LEU A 66 6.96 16.58 -31.57
N ARG A 67 6.17 15.78 -30.86
CA ARG A 67 6.44 14.35 -30.66
C ARG A 67 6.51 13.60 -31.99
N LYS A 68 5.50 13.74 -32.85
CA LYS A 68 5.50 13.12 -34.19
C LYS A 68 6.67 13.58 -35.06
N GLN A 69 7.08 14.85 -34.95
CA GLN A 69 8.28 15.35 -35.64
C GLN A 69 9.56 14.72 -35.09
N TYR A 70 9.66 14.52 -33.77
CA TYR A 70 10.80 13.84 -33.16
C TYR A 70 10.88 12.37 -33.58
N GLU A 71 9.76 11.64 -33.54
CA GLU A 71 9.66 10.22 -33.95
C GLU A 71 10.06 10.01 -35.42
N LYS A 72 9.70 10.95 -36.31
CA LYS A 72 10.08 10.90 -37.74
C LYS A 72 11.49 11.41 -38.01
N SER A 73 12.17 11.98 -37.02
CA SER A 73 13.50 12.56 -37.21
C SER A 73 14.57 11.48 -37.28
N SER A 74 15.64 11.73 -38.04
CA SER A 74 16.83 10.84 -38.06
C SER A 74 17.56 10.74 -36.73
N ARG A 75 17.21 11.62 -35.77
CA ARG A 75 17.78 11.77 -34.43
C ARG A 75 16.99 11.00 -33.36
N PHE A 76 15.84 10.41 -33.71
CA PHE A 76 15.05 9.57 -32.81
C PHE A 76 15.92 8.46 -32.20
N MET A 77 15.86 8.28 -30.87
CA MET A 77 16.68 7.34 -30.10
C MET A 77 18.21 7.53 -30.15
N LYS A 78 18.73 8.57 -30.81
CA LYS A 78 20.19 8.80 -30.96
C LYS A 78 20.71 9.96 -30.12
N VAL A 79 19.83 10.84 -29.67
CA VAL A 79 20.20 12.04 -28.88
C VAL A 79 20.24 11.78 -27.37
N GLY A 80 19.74 10.63 -26.92
CA GLY A 80 19.80 10.21 -25.52
C GLY A 80 18.57 10.54 -24.67
N TYR A 81 17.54 11.18 -25.23
CA TYR A 81 16.32 11.54 -24.48
C TYR A 81 15.64 10.31 -23.85
N GLU A 82 15.59 9.19 -24.56
CA GLU A 82 15.00 7.94 -24.07
C GLU A 82 15.82 7.34 -22.94
N ARG A 83 17.15 7.48 -23.01
CA ARG A 83 18.05 7.01 -21.95
C ARG A 83 17.85 7.81 -20.67
N ASP A 84 17.74 9.13 -20.79
CA ASP A 84 17.47 10.01 -19.65
C ASP A 84 16.06 9.78 -19.10
N PHE A 85 15.08 9.56 -19.98
CA PHE A 85 13.73 9.20 -19.59
C PHE A 85 13.69 7.87 -18.81
N LEU A 86 14.35 6.83 -19.30
CA LEU A 86 14.45 5.54 -18.61
C LEU A 86 15.14 5.69 -17.25
N ARG A 87 16.23 6.44 -17.17
CA ARG A 87 16.91 6.72 -15.89
C ARG A 87 15.97 7.41 -14.90
N TYR A 88 15.18 8.38 -15.38
CA TYR A 88 14.20 9.07 -14.56
C TYR A 88 13.09 8.11 -14.09
N LEU A 89 12.53 7.27 -14.97
CA LEU A 89 11.53 6.27 -14.61
C LEU A 89 12.06 5.26 -13.58
N GLN A 90 13.30 4.81 -13.72
CA GLN A 90 13.95 3.94 -12.74
C GLN A 90 14.06 4.60 -11.36
N SER A 91 14.33 5.92 -11.32
CA SER A 91 14.39 6.66 -10.06
C SER A 91 13.02 6.75 -9.37
N LEU A 92 11.94 6.93 -10.15
CA LEU A 92 10.57 6.94 -9.65
C LEU A 92 10.16 5.56 -9.13
N LEU A 93 10.50 4.49 -9.86
CA LEU A 93 10.26 3.12 -9.43
C LEU A 93 10.96 2.82 -8.11
N ALA A 94 12.24 3.17 -7.98
CA ALA A 94 12.99 2.98 -6.75
C ALA A 94 12.38 3.73 -5.55
N GLU A 95 11.80 4.91 -5.77
CA GLU A 95 11.11 5.64 -4.71
C GLU A 95 9.80 4.97 -4.28
N VAL A 96 9.03 4.47 -5.24
CA VAL A 96 7.82 3.67 -4.96
C VAL A 96 8.18 2.41 -4.17
N GLU A 97 9.23 1.69 -4.57
CA GLU A 97 9.73 0.52 -3.84
C GLU A 97 10.19 0.84 -2.42
N ARG A 98 10.83 2.00 -2.20
CA ARG A 98 11.17 2.46 -0.84
C ARG A 98 9.92 2.73 -0.01
N ARG A 99 8.90 3.37 -0.58
CA ARG A 99 7.63 3.62 0.12
C ARG A 99 6.92 2.31 0.47
N ILE A 100 6.90 1.34 -0.44
CA ILE A 100 6.36 -0.01 -0.21
C ILE A 100 7.08 -0.68 0.96
N ARG A 101 8.42 -0.71 0.93
CA ARG A 101 9.23 -1.30 2.02
C ARG A 101 8.98 -0.64 3.37
N ARG A 102 8.92 0.70 3.43
CA ARG A 102 8.58 1.44 4.66
C ARG A 102 7.16 1.12 5.13
N GLY A 103 6.21 0.96 4.19
CA GLY A 103 4.84 0.53 4.47
C GLY A 103 4.80 -0.84 5.14
N HIS A 104 5.46 -1.85 4.55
CA HIS A 104 5.55 -3.19 5.14
C HIS A 104 6.26 -3.18 6.50
N ALA A 105 7.37 -2.47 6.65
CA ALA A 105 8.08 -2.37 7.92
C ALA A 105 7.20 -1.77 9.03
N ARG A 106 6.43 -0.71 8.72
CA ARG A 106 5.46 -0.13 9.66
C ARG A 106 4.36 -1.10 10.05
N LEU A 107 3.81 -1.86 9.09
CA LEU A 107 2.78 -2.86 9.37
C LEU A 107 3.32 -4.01 10.22
N ALA A 108 4.53 -4.48 9.93
CA ALA A 108 5.20 -5.52 10.71
C ALA A 108 5.49 -5.06 12.15
N LEU A 109 5.93 -3.81 12.34
CA LEU A 109 6.10 -3.23 13.68
C LEU A 109 4.78 -3.07 14.43
N SER A 110 3.71 -2.64 13.76
CA SER A 110 2.38 -2.54 14.37
C SER A 110 1.85 -3.91 14.78
N GLN A 111 2.02 -4.93 13.93
CA GLN A 111 1.64 -6.31 14.24
C GLN A 111 2.48 -6.86 15.39
N ASN A 112 3.79 -6.62 15.38
CA ASN A 112 4.69 -7.02 16.45
C ASN A 112 4.41 -6.26 17.75
N GLN A 113 4.00 -4.99 17.71
CA GLN A 113 3.61 -4.22 18.90
C GLN A 113 2.28 -4.71 19.47
N GLN A 114 1.34 -5.10 18.62
CA GLN A 114 0.08 -5.69 19.05
C GLN A 114 0.31 -7.08 19.68
N SER A 115 1.22 -7.89 19.13
CA SER A 115 1.66 -9.14 19.76
C SER A 115 2.65 -8.94 20.92
N SER A 116 3.34 -7.80 21.03
CA SER A 116 4.30 -7.52 22.12
C SER A 116 3.77 -6.69 23.28
N GLY A 117 2.65 -5.98 23.11
CA GLY A 117 1.73 -5.65 24.20
C GLY A 117 1.19 -6.92 24.88
N ALA A 118 1.25 -8.05 24.16
CA ALA A 118 1.05 -9.39 24.68
C ALA A 118 2.36 -10.22 24.86
N ALA A 119 3.56 -9.70 24.62
CA ALA A 119 4.81 -10.49 24.74
C ALA A 119 5.47 -10.39 26.12
N GLY A 120 4.82 -9.74 27.09
CA GLY A 120 5.11 -10.01 28.49
C GLY A 120 4.67 -11.43 28.88
N PRO A 121 5.12 -11.97 30.02
CA PRO A 121 4.58 -13.23 30.56
C PRO A 121 3.04 -13.22 30.65
N THR A 122 2.45 -12.03 30.80
CA THR A 122 1.01 -11.79 30.80
C THR A 122 0.31 -12.09 29.48
N GLY A 123 0.84 -11.67 28.33
CA GLY A 123 0.13 -11.91 27.07
C GLY A 123 0.45 -13.24 26.39
N LYS A 124 1.58 -13.88 26.70
CA LYS A 124 1.77 -15.32 26.43
C LYS A 124 0.76 -16.15 27.21
N ASN A 125 0.40 -15.73 28.42
CA ASN A 125 -0.67 -16.36 29.17
C ASN A 125 -2.04 -16.04 28.56
N GLU A 126 -2.28 -14.80 28.11
CA GLU A 126 -3.53 -14.41 27.43
C GLU A 126 -3.79 -15.24 26.15
N GLU A 127 -2.76 -15.43 25.31
CA GLU A 127 -2.84 -16.28 24.11
C GLU A 127 -3.14 -17.74 24.47
N LYS A 128 -2.48 -18.29 25.51
CA LYS A 128 -2.78 -19.63 26.02
C LYS A 128 -4.19 -19.74 26.58
N ILE A 129 -4.68 -18.72 27.28
CA ILE A 129 -6.04 -18.64 27.81
C ILE A 129 -7.06 -18.64 26.66
N GLN A 130 -6.78 -17.91 25.57
CA GLN A 130 -7.63 -17.91 24.39
C GLN A 130 -7.67 -19.29 23.72
N VAL A 131 -6.51 -19.91 23.48
CA VAL A 131 -6.43 -21.26 22.89
C VAL A 131 -7.16 -22.30 23.74
N LEU A 132 -7.03 -22.23 25.08
CA LEU A 132 -7.75 -23.12 25.98
C LEU A 132 -9.27 -22.88 25.91
N THR A 133 -9.71 -21.63 25.77
CA THR A 133 -11.13 -21.27 25.65
C THR A 133 -11.72 -21.82 24.35
N ASP A 134 -11.06 -21.61 23.22
CA ASP A 134 -11.52 -22.13 21.93
C ASP A 134 -11.60 -23.67 21.94
N LYS A 135 -10.63 -24.34 22.58
CA LYS A 135 -10.62 -25.81 22.71
C LYS A 135 -11.75 -26.32 23.62
N ILE A 136 -12.06 -25.60 24.70
CA ILE A 136 -13.20 -25.91 25.57
C ILE A 136 -14.51 -25.80 24.79
N ASP A 137 -14.70 -24.74 24.02
CA ASP A 137 -15.94 -24.52 23.25
C ASP A 137 -16.17 -25.62 22.21
N VAL A 138 -15.11 -26.04 21.50
CA VAL A 138 -15.17 -27.18 20.55
C VAL A 138 -15.54 -28.48 21.27
N LEU A 139 -14.93 -28.76 22.42
CA LEU A 139 -15.23 -29.98 23.18
C LEU A 139 -16.66 -29.95 23.75
N LEU A 140 -17.16 -28.79 24.17
CA LEU A 140 -18.54 -28.64 24.64
C LEU A 140 -19.55 -28.92 23.52
N GLN A 141 -19.31 -28.43 22.30
CA GLN A 141 -20.13 -28.79 21.14
C GLN A 141 -20.12 -30.29 20.86
N GLN A 142 -18.95 -30.94 20.92
CA GLN A 142 -18.84 -32.38 20.75
C GLN A 142 -19.60 -33.16 21.84
N ILE A 143 -19.57 -32.69 23.09
CA ILE A 143 -20.31 -33.29 24.20
C ILE A 143 -21.82 -33.16 23.98
N GLU A 144 -22.29 -32.00 23.51
CA GLU A 144 -23.71 -31.78 23.18
C GLU A 144 -24.18 -32.74 22.08
N GLU A 145 -23.36 -32.92 21.04
CA GLU A 145 -23.66 -33.84 19.93
C GLU A 145 -23.67 -35.30 20.40
N LEU A 146 -22.64 -35.77 21.10
CA LEU A 146 -22.58 -37.12 21.68
C LEU A 146 -23.73 -37.38 22.68
N GLY A 147 -24.13 -36.36 23.43
CA GLY A 147 -25.28 -36.40 24.33
C GLY A 147 -26.59 -36.59 23.57
N SER A 148 -26.77 -35.90 22.44
CA SER A 148 -27.95 -36.04 21.57
C SER A 148 -28.03 -37.41 20.89
N GLU A 149 -26.87 -38.02 20.60
CA GLU A 149 -26.75 -39.37 20.05
C GLU A 149 -26.90 -40.49 21.11
N GLY A 150 -27.01 -40.14 22.40
CA GLY A 150 -27.14 -41.10 23.50
C GLY A 150 -25.83 -41.82 23.89
N LYS A 151 -24.66 -41.33 23.43
CA LYS A 151 -23.34 -41.88 23.76
C LYS A 151 -22.83 -41.31 25.10
N VAL A 152 -23.54 -41.65 26.18
CA VAL A 152 -23.36 -41.05 27.51
C VAL A 152 -21.96 -41.28 28.09
N GLU A 153 -21.37 -42.46 27.94
CA GLU A 153 -20.03 -42.78 28.46
C GLU A 153 -18.93 -41.94 27.79
N GLU A 154 -19.01 -41.75 26.47
CA GLU A 154 -18.04 -40.96 25.71
C GLU A 154 -18.17 -39.46 26.03
N ALA A 155 -19.41 -38.97 26.14
CA ALA A 155 -19.69 -37.60 26.56
C ALA A 155 -19.17 -37.31 27.98
N GLN A 156 -19.32 -38.24 28.92
CA GLN A 156 -18.77 -38.12 30.28
C GLN A 156 -17.23 -38.12 30.29
N GLY A 157 -16.59 -38.91 29.42
CA GLY A 157 -15.15 -38.89 29.23
C GLY A 157 -14.64 -37.54 28.74
N MET A 158 -15.28 -36.96 27.73
CA MET A 158 -14.95 -35.63 27.21
C MET A 158 -15.24 -34.52 28.22
N MET A 159 -16.30 -34.63 29.02
CA MET A 159 -16.63 -33.65 30.06
C MET A 159 -15.53 -33.56 31.14
N LYS A 160 -14.90 -34.68 31.50
CA LYS A 160 -13.74 -34.68 32.42
C LYS A 160 -12.55 -33.92 31.83
N LEU A 161 -12.31 -34.06 30.52
CA LEU A 161 -11.25 -33.33 29.83
C LEU A 161 -11.54 -31.82 29.80
N VAL A 162 -12.80 -31.44 29.59
CA VAL A 162 -13.23 -30.03 29.65
C VAL A 162 -12.97 -29.42 31.03
N GLU A 163 -13.30 -30.12 32.11
CA GLU A 163 -13.03 -29.61 33.46
C GLU A 163 -11.53 -29.45 33.75
N GLN A 164 -10.69 -30.39 33.29
CA GLN A 164 -9.23 -30.24 33.41
C GLN A 164 -8.71 -29.00 32.67
N LEU A 165 -9.20 -28.73 31.45
CA LEU A 165 -8.81 -27.55 30.67
C LEU A 165 -9.33 -26.25 31.30
N LYS A 166 -10.50 -26.27 31.94
CA LYS A 166 -11.03 -25.12 32.69
C LYS A 166 -10.17 -24.81 33.92
N GLU A 167 -9.74 -25.83 34.67
CA GLU A 167 -8.84 -25.66 35.81
C GLU A 167 -7.48 -25.08 35.37
N GLU A 168 -6.90 -25.60 34.29
CA GLU A 168 -5.65 -25.09 33.73
C GLU A 168 -5.78 -23.62 33.30
N ARG A 169 -6.89 -23.27 32.63
CA ARG A 169 -7.19 -21.89 32.21
C ARG A 169 -7.30 -20.96 33.41
N GLU A 170 -7.96 -21.37 34.49
CA GLU A 170 -8.15 -20.54 35.68
C GLU A 170 -6.85 -20.37 36.49
N LEU A 171 -5.99 -21.40 36.51
CA LEU A 171 -4.64 -21.30 37.07
C LEU A 171 -3.79 -20.29 36.29
N LEU A 172 -3.88 -20.29 34.95
CA LEU A 172 -3.18 -19.31 34.11
C LEU A 172 -3.72 -17.89 34.31
N ARG A 173 -5.05 -17.72 34.41
CA ARG A 173 -5.69 -16.41 34.70
C ARG A 173 -5.29 -15.85 36.06
N SER A 174 -5.33 -16.67 37.11
CA SER A 174 -4.93 -16.25 38.46
C SER A 174 -3.45 -15.88 38.54
N THR A 175 -2.59 -16.61 37.81
CA THR A 175 -1.17 -16.28 37.67
C THR A 175 -1.00 -14.92 36.98
N THR A 176 -1.67 -14.68 35.85
CA THR A 176 -1.62 -13.39 35.14
C THR A 176 -2.05 -12.21 36.01
N SER A 177 -3.13 -12.35 36.79
CA SER A 177 -3.63 -11.32 37.71
C SER A 177 -2.65 -10.98 38.84
N LYS A 178 -1.90 -11.98 39.35
CA LYS A 178 -0.96 -11.80 40.47
C LYS A 178 0.31 -11.04 40.08
N TRP A 179 0.76 -11.15 38.82
CA TRP A 179 1.90 -10.40 38.28
C TRP A 179 1.52 -8.99 37.79
N GLY A 180 0.24 -8.71 37.51
CA GLY A 180 -0.23 -7.37 37.14
C GLY A 180 -0.25 -6.35 38.30
N LEU A 181 -0.31 -6.82 39.55
CA LEU A 181 -0.39 -5.99 40.76
C LEU A 181 0.98 -5.55 41.31
N SER A 182 2.10 -6.15 40.88
CA SER A 182 3.45 -5.87 41.42
C SER A 182 4.25 -4.81 40.65
N LEU A 183 3.71 -4.25 39.56
CA LEU A 183 4.36 -3.26 38.69
C LEU A 183 3.73 -1.85 38.77
N GLY A 184 3.06 -1.53 39.89
CA GLY A 184 2.62 -0.16 40.16
C GLY A 184 3.82 0.79 40.32
N PRO A 185 3.79 2.01 39.74
CA PRO A 185 4.93 2.91 39.80
C PRO A 185 5.21 3.34 41.25
N LEU A 186 6.40 3.00 41.75
CA LEU A 186 6.99 3.66 42.91
C LEU A 186 7.28 5.11 42.50
N HIS A 187 6.71 6.04 43.26
CA HIS A 187 6.89 7.50 43.15
C HIS A 187 8.36 7.91 43.14
#